data_AF-A0A242CDT4-F1
#
_entry.id   AF-A0A242CDT4-F1
#
_cell.length_a   1.000
_cell.length_b   1.000
_cell.length_c   1.000
_cell.angle_alpha   90.00
_cell.angle_beta   90.00
_cell.angle_gamma   90.00
#
_symmetry.space_group_name_H-M   'P 1'
#
loop_
_entity.id
_entity.type
_entity.pdbx_description
1 polymer ?
#
loop_
_entity_poly.entity_id
_entity_poly.type
_entity_poly.pdbx_seq_one_letter_code
_entity_poly.pdbx_strand_id
1 'polypeptide(L)'
;MKEIKDTVIDCVGCSVDIYLETEIGLERVYFPNDVVSRFTLDEIYQSFKDQSKMIYVFCDSGLRGAIYRCGNYDEGIWQKYADTQGYA
;
A
#
# COMPACT_ATOMS: atom_id res chain seq x y z
N MET A 1 13.50 7.67 -14.45
CA MET A 1 12.55 8.04 -13.36
C MET A 1 12.18 6.73 -12.68
N LYS A 2 12.26 6.63 -11.34
CA LYS A 2 11.88 5.37 -10.66
C LYS A 2 10.37 5.21 -10.71
N GLU A 3 9.86 4.04 -11.10
CA GLU A 3 8.42 3.80 -11.11
C GLU A 3 7.89 3.67 -9.68
N ILE A 4 6.67 4.15 -9.42
CA ILE A 4 6.10 4.13 -8.05
C ILE A 4 5.99 2.69 -7.54
N LYS A 5 5.66 1.73 -8.41
CA LYS A 5 5.57 0.30 -8.05
C LYS A 5 6.86 -0.26 -7.44
N ASP A 6 8.02 0.31 -7.76
CA ASP A 6 9.33 -0.09 -7.24
C ASP A 6 9.66 0.55 -5.87
N THR A 7 8.71 1.27 -5.28
CA THR A 7 8.85 1.86 -3.94
C THR A 7 8.95 0.75 -2.92
N VAL A 8 10.07 0.72 -2.19
CA VAL A 8 10.31 -0.22 -1.10
C VAL A 8 9.74 0.37 0.17
N ILE A 9 8.87 -0.38 0.83
CA ILE A 9 8.33 -0.12 2.15
C ILE A 9 9.16 -0.91 3.16
N ASP A 10 9.55 -0.26 4.24
CA ASP A 10 10.39 -0.82 5.31
C ASP A 10 9.62 -0.83 6.63
N CYS A 11 9.13 -2.01 7.01
CA CYS A 11 8.25 -2.20 8.16
C CYS A 11 8.97 -2.08 9.52
N VAL A 12 10.31 -1.98 9.53
CA VAL A 12 11.06 -1.82 10.80
C VAL A 12 10.86 -0.42 11.38
N GLY A 13 10.70 0.59 10.53
CA GLY A 13 10.51 1.99 10.92
C GLY A 13 9.15 2.56 10.54
N CYS A 14 8.24 1.72 10.03
CA CYS A 14 6.97 2.13 9.46
C CYS A 14 5.88 1.12 9.84
N SER A 15 4.76 1.61 10.35
CA SER A 15 3.52 0.82 10.39
C SER A 15 2.94 0.78 8.98
N VAL A 16 2.46 -0.39 8.56
CA VAL A 16 1.90 -0.59 7.22
C VAL A 16 0.54 -1.25 7.35
N ASP A 17 -0.47 -0.60 6.77
CA ASP A 17 -1.82 -1.13 6.68
C ASP A 17 -2.26 -1.17 5.22
N ILE A 18 -2.78 -2.32 4.78
CA ILE A 18 -3.29 -2.50 3.42
C ILE A 18 -4.80 -2.62 3.47
N TYR A 19 -5.47 -1.90 2.58
CA TYR A 19 -6.92 -1.92 2.44
C TYR A 19 -7.32 -2.22 1.00
N LEU A 20 -8.44 -2.89 0.85
CA LEU A 20 -9.12 -3.04 -0.43
C LEU A 20 -10.44 -2.28 -0.40
N GLU A 21 -10.76 -1.64 -1.52
CA GLU A 21 -12.05 -0.98 -1.71
C GLU A 21 -13.17 -2.00 -1.90
N THR A 22 -14.27 -1.77 -1.18
CA THR A 22 -15.49 -2.56 -1.20
C THR A 22 -16.70 -1.64 -1.40
N GLU A 23 -17.87 -2.22 -1.65
CA GLU A 23 -19.12 -1.44 -1.83
C GLU A 23 -19.48 -0.57 -0.61
N ILE A 24 -18.99 -0.92 0.58
CA ILE A 24 -19.30 -0.24 1.85
C ILE A 24 -18.13 0.60 2.38
N GLY A 25 -17.00 0.66 1.66
CA GLY A 25 -15.81 1.41 2.06
C GLY A 25 -14.52 0.59 2.01
N LEU A 26 -13.56 0.91 2.88
CA LEU A 26 -12.25 0.26 2.92
C LEU A 26 -12.23 -0.91 3.92
N GLU A 27 -11.80 -2.08 3.46
CA GLU A 27 -11.61 -3.27 4.29
C GLU A 27 -10.12 -3.56 4.45
N ARG A 28 -9.64 -3.65 5.70
CA ARG A 28 -8.23 -3.96 5.99
C ARG A 28 -7.96 -5.43 5.67
N VAL A 29 -6.90 -5.71 4.95
CA VAL A 29 -6.48 -7.07 4.57
C VAL A 29 -5.13 -7.43 5.18
N TYR A 30 -4.94 -8.72 5.40
CA TYR A 30 -3.66 -9.25 5.85
C TYR A 30 -2.72 -9.40 4.65
N PHE A 31 -1.50 -8.88 4.77
CA PHE A 31 -0.48 -9.08 3.75
C PHE A 31 0.35 -10.31 4.12
N PRO A 32 0.35 -11.37 3.30
CA PRO A 32 0.97 -12.65 3.66
C PRO A 32 2.49 -12.57 3.90
N ASN A 33 3.14 -11.46 3.50
CA ASN A 33 4.54 -11.17 3.76
C ASN A 33 4.78 -10.25 4.98
N ASP A 34 3.85 -10.15 5.92
CA ASP A 34 4.04 -9.41 7.18
C ASP A 34 5.21 -9.91 8.05
N VAL A 35 5.78 -11.09 7.73
CA VAL A 35 7.02 -11.62 8.33
C VAL A 35 8.28 -10.96 7.71
N VAL A 36 8.16 -10.43 6.50
CA VAL A 36 9.26 -9.80 5.77
C VAL A 36 9.32 -8.33 6.16
N SER A 37 10.50 -7.88 6.60
CA SER A 37 10.69 -6.50 7.03
C SER A 37 10.65 -5.47 5.90
N ARG A 38 10.74 -5.90 4.64
CA ARG A 38 10.78 -5.03 3.46
C ARG A 38 10.08 -5.67 2.27
N PHE A 39 9.26 -4.89 1.57
CA PHE A 39 8.60 -5.29 0.33
C PHE A 39 8.32 -4.08 -0.54
N THR A 40 7.98 -4.32 -1.80
CA THR A 40 7.64 -3.30 -2.79
C THR A 40 6.13 -3.17 -2.97
N LEU A 41 5.69 -2.03 -3.52
CA LEU A 41 4.29 -1.87 -3.93
C LEU A 41 3.89 -2.89 -5.01
N ASP A 42 4.82 -3.31 -5.88
CA ASP A 42 4.57 -4.36 -6.86
C ASP A 42 4.29 -5.73 -6.19
N GLU A 43 5.03 -6.09 -5.14
CA GLU A 43 4.77 -7.34 -4.39
C GLU A 43 3.38 -7.34 -3.73
N ILE A 44 2.90 -6.17 -3.28
CA ILE A 44 1.53 -5.99 -2.81
C ILE A 44 0.55 -6.24 -3.96
N TYR A 45 0.75 -5.59 -5.11
CA TYR A 45 -0.10 -5.78 -6.28
C TYR A 45 -0.17 -7.25 -6.70
N GLN A 46 0.96 -7.95 -6.80
CA GLN A 46 0.99 -9.37 -7.19
C GLN A 46 0.20 -10.27 -6.23
N SER A 47 0.12 -9.91 -4.94
CA SER A 47 -0.63 -10.66 -3.94
C SER A 47 -2.15 -10.47 -4.04
N PHE A 48 -2.59 -9.39 -4.67
CA PHE A 48 -4.00 -9.04 -4.82
C PHE A 48 -4.48 -8.94 -6.27
N LYS A 49 -3.64 -9.22 -7.27
CA LYS A 49 -3.91 -9.01 -8.70
C LYS A 49 -5.20 -9.67 -9.22
N ASP A 50 -5.63 -10.77 -8.60
CA ASP A 50 -6.85 -11.49 -8.98
C ASP A 50 -8.12 -10.86 -8.37
N GLN A 51 -7.97 -9.84 -7.52
CA GLN A 51 -9.06 -9.10 -6.90
C GLN A 51 -9.28 -7.78 -7.64
N SER A 52 -10.37 -7.67 -8.41
CA SER A 52 -10.73 -6.44 -9.13
C SER A 52 -11.23 -5.33 -8.18
N LYS A 53 -10.34 -4.81 -7.34
CA LYS A 53 -10.60 -3.85 -6.26
C LYS A 53 -9.46 -2.84 -6.15
N MET A 54 -9.76 -1.57 -5.84
CA MET A 54 -8.70 -0.60 -5.59
C MET A 54 -7.92 -0.98 -4.31
N ILE A 55 -6.59 -1.00 -4.40
CA ILE A 55 -5.69 -1.27 -3.27
C ILE A 55 -5.24 0.06 -2.70
N TYR A 56 -5.27 0.21 -1.38
CA TYR A 56 -4.68 1.32 -0.65
C TYR A 56 -3.62 0.80 0.32
N VAL A 57 -2.46 1.45 0.35
CA VAL A 57 -1.36 1.12 1.24
C VAL A 57 -1.01 2.34 2.05
N PHE A 58 -1.24 2.25 3.36
CA PHE A 58 -0.95 3.29 4.33
C PHE A 58 0.39 2.95 4.96
N CYS A 59 1.35 3.85 4.81
CA CYS A 59 2.67 3.74 5.41
C CYS A 59 2.83 4.90 6.40
N ASP A 60 2.94 4.61 7.70
CA ASP A 60 3.11 5.62 8.75
C ASP A 60 4.43 5.41 9.52
N SER A 61 5.34 6.38 9.48
CA SER A 61 6.60 6.38 10.23
C SER A 61 6.55 7.31 11.46
N GLY A 62 5.37 7.57 12.00
CA GLY A 62 5.13 8.34 13.23
C GLY A 62 5.08 9.85 13.03
N LEU A 63 6.10 10.45 12.38
CA LEU A 63 6.12 11.90 12.10
C LEU A 63 5.57 12.25 10.71
N ARG A 64 5.64 11.29 9.78
CA ARG A 64 5.23 11.43 8.39
C ARG A 64 4.76 10.07 7.90
N GLY A 65 3.87 10.08 6.94
CA GLY A 65 3.51 8.88 6.22
C GLY A 65 3.07 9.18 4.80
N ALA A 66 2.77 8.13 4.07
CA ALA A 66 2.30 8.19 2.70
C ALA A 66 1.18 7.19 2.49
N ILE A 67 0.20 7.58 1.70
CA ILE A 67 -0.85 6.70 1.21
C ILE A 67 -0.57 6.47 -0.27
N TYR A 68 -0.40 5.22 -0.64
CA TYR A 68 -0.34 4.80 -2.04
C TYR A 68 -1.66 4.15 -2.41
N ARG A 69 -2.07 4.30 -3.67
CA ARG A 69 -3.22 3.59 -4.22
C ARG A 69 -2.87 2.94 -5.54
N CYS A 70 -3.47 1.80 -5.81
CA CYS A 70 -3.39 1.09 -7.08
C CYS A 70 -4.79 0.78 -7.59
N GLY A 71 -5.11 1.24 -8.80
CA GLY A 71 -6.29 0.74 -9.50
C GLY A 71 -6.02 -0.68 -9.99
N ASN A 72 -6.65 -1.67 -9.37
CA ASN A 72 -6.48 -3.08 -9.74
C ASN A 72 -7.52 -3.54 -10.78
N TYR A 73 -7.80 -2.69 -11.76
CA TYR A 73 -8.66 -3.00 -12.91
C TYR A 73 -7.80 -3.46 -14.09
N ASP A 74 -6.89 -4.42 -13.85
CA ASP A 74 -5.90 -4.96 -14.81
C ASP A 74 -4.78 -4.01 -15.27
N GLU A 75 -4.74 -2.76 -14.79
CA GLU A 75 -3.71 -1.79 -15.19
C GLU A 75 -2.50 -1.75 -14.25
N GLY A 76 -2.67 -2.11 -12.96
CA GLY A 76 -1.58 -2.13 -11.97
C GLY A 76 -0.89 -0.77 -11.75
N ILE A 77 -1.59 0.32 -12.05
CA ILE A 77 -1.01 1.67 -12.00
C ILE A 77 -1.04 2.20 -10.57
N TRP A 78 0.17 2.32 -10.00
CA TRP A 78 0.38 2.92 -8.69
C TRP A 78 0.43 4.45 -8.74
N GLN A 79 -0.18 5.08 -7.75
CA GLN A 79 -0.14 6.52 -7.53
C GLN A 79 0.11 6.81 -6.05
N LYS A 80 0.90 7.85 -5.76
CA LYS A 80 0.94 8.42 -4.42
C LYS A 80 -0.33 9.26 -4.24
N TYR A 81 -1.22 8.80 -3.36
CA TYR A 81 -2.52 9.42 -3.15
C TYR A 81 -2.43 10.62 -2.21
N ALA A 82 -1.73 10.47 -1.09
CA ALA A 82 -1.58 11.54 -0.11
C ALA A 82 -0.31 11.37 0.73
N ASP A 83 0.11 12.45 1.36
CA ASP A 83 1.04 12.44 2.48
C ASP A 83 0.22 12.53 3.78
N THR A 84 0.57 11.74 4.79
CA THR A 84 0.03 11.87 6.14
C THR A 84 1.02 12.63 7.01
N GLN A 85 0.51 13.46 7.91
CA GLN A 85 1.29 14.08 8.98
C GLN A 85 0.87 13.45 10.30
N GLY A 86 1.84 12.91 11.03
CA GLY A 86 1.60 12.51 12.41
C GLY A 86 1.53 13.75 13.31
N TYR A 87 0.82 13.62 14.42
CA TYR A 87 0.86 14.61 15.49
C TYR A 87 1.99 14.23 16.45
N ALA A 88 3.00 15.10 16.56
CA ALA A 88 4.13 14.94 17.49
C ALA A 88 3.70 15.13 18.95
#